data_AF-A0ABD2MMI6-F1
#
_entry.id   AF-A0ABD2MMI6-F1
#
_cell.length_a   1.000
_cell.length_b   1.000
_cell.length_c   1.000
_cell.angle_alpha   90.00
_cell.angle_beta   90.00
_cell.angle_gamma   90.00
#
_symmetry.space_group_name_H-M   'P 1'
#
loop_
_entity.id
_entity.type
_entity.pdbx_description
1 polymer ?
#
loop_
_entity_poly.entity_id
_entity_poly.type
_entity_poly.pdbx_seq_one_letter_code
_entity_poly.pdbx_strand_id
1 'polypeptide(L)'
;MLINEQLQNKPFVIVSEQEIYEHLVYIRLRGYFPLSCTAEKSSYDEAILNLRNSATTGNLVFNIPKKPIYLLGTETEIQNNLIGTSGNPSVGDLCNNSSDEDNNERKRKTNSYIEPLCILDVTIFRKVTKEFIGSNDKEHAPICIVTKKRRDTAYIPLKIDVLSLISKQTSINRLYNILVESIVKNLKAFHLTVLQNLEETNKLILPEVHHFYPKECGHFISIWMPQNVDQSRLESSRRSLHEQFYYQ
;
A
#
# COMPACT_ATOMS: atom_id res chain seq x y z
N MET A 1 -17.80 -21.35 -12.63
CA MET A 1 -17.23 -22.72 -12.54
C MET A 1 -18.12 -23.60 -13.41
N LEU A 2 -17.59 -24.14 -14.50
CA LEU A 2 -18.33 -25.02 -15.42
C LEU A 2 -18.44 -26.41 -14.81
N ILE A 3 -19.68 -26.87 -14.60
CA ILE A 3 -19.99 -28.28 -14.33
C ILE A 3 -21.01 -28.66 -15.40
N ASN A 4 -20.66 -29.61 -16.26
CA ASN A 4 -21.49 -30.10 -17.38
C ASN A 4 -21.87 -29.05 -18.44
N GLU A 5 -20.91 -28.24 -18.90
CA GLU A 5 -21.05 -27.32 -20.05
C GLU A 5 -22.22 -26.30 -19.98
N GLN A 6 -22.90 -26.20 -18.84
CA GLN A 6 -23.95 -25.22 -18.59
C GLN A 6 -23.53 -24.28 -17.46
N LEU A 7 -23.61 -22.97 -17.73
CA LEU A 7 -23.39 -21.94 -16.73
C LEU A 7 -24.57 -21.97 -15.75
N GLN A 8 -24.42 -22.67 -14.62
CA GLN A 8 -25.41 -22.59 -13.57
C GLN A 8 -25.33 -21.21 -12.91
N ASN A 9 -26.43 -20.47 -12.96
CA ASN A 9 -26.63 -19.24 -12.22
C ASN A 9 -26.58 -19.57 -10.73
N LYS A 10 -25.44 -19.30 -10.08
CA LYS A 10 -25.38 -19.38 -8.62
C LYS A 10 -26.27 -18.29 -8.04
N PRO A 11 -26.97 -18.56 -6.92
CA PRO A 11 -27.66 -17.50 -6.20
C PRO A 11 -26.64 -16.46 -5.78
N PHE A 12 -26.82 -15.24 -6.28
CA PHE A 12 -26.09 -14.06 -5.85
C PHE A 12 -27.04 -13.18 -5.03
N VAL A 13 -26.49 -12.52 -4.02
CA VAL A 13 -27.21 -11.50 -3.28
C VAL A 13 -26.75 -10.17 -3.85
N ILE A 14 -27.70 -9.36 -4.31
CA ILE A 14 -27.43 -7.97 -4.67
C ILE A 14 -27.30 -7.21 -3.36
N VAL A 15 -26.12 -6.68 -3.10
CA VAL A 15 -25.81 -5.87 -1.93
C VAL A 15 -25.71 -4.42 -2.39
N SER A 16 -26.35 -3.51 -1.65
CA SER A 16 -26.25 -2.08 -1.92
C SER A 16 -24.86 -1.53 -1.58
N GLU A 17 -24.46 -0.41 -2.20
CA GLU A 17 -23.20 0.26 -1.84
C GLU A 17 -23.14 0.62 -0.35
N GLN A 18 -24.30 0.97 0.24
CA GLN A 18 -24.40 1.28 1.67
C GLN A 18 -24.05 0.08 2.55
N GLU A 19 -24.61 -1.09 2.26
CA GLU A 19 -24.29 -2.33 3.00
C GLU A 19 -22.80 -2.70 2.85
N ILE A 20 -22.18 -2.40 1.71
CA ILE A 20 -20.73 -2.57 1.53
C ILE A 20 -19.96 -1.63 2.47
N TYR A 21 -20.34 -0.36 2.54
CA TYR A 21 -19.66 0.64 3.39
C TYR A 21 -19.92 0.45 4.88
N GLU A 22 -21.02 -0.20 5.26
CA GLU A 22 -21.28 -0.61 6.64
C GLU A 22 -20.26 -1.64 7.13
N HIS A 23 -19.79 -2.53 6.25
CA HIS A 23 -18.91 -3.64 6.62
C HIS A 23 -17.44 -3.45 6.22
N LEU A 24 -17.16 -2.60 5.22
CA LEU A 24 -15.83 -2.38 4.68
C LEU A 24 -15.32 -0.97 4.97
N VAL A 25 -13.99 -0.83 4.94
CA VAL A 25 -13.28 0.43 5.07
C VAL A 25 -12.13 0.46 4.09
N TYR A 26 -11.89 1.64 3.51
CA TYR A 26 -10.67 1.87 2.75
C TYR A 26 -9.53 2.23 3.68
N ILE A 27 -8.40 1.58 3.52
CA ILE A 27 -7.16 1.97 4.17
C ILE A 27 -6.27 2.60 3.13
N ARG A 28 -5.89 3.86 3.35
CA ARG A 28 -4.93 4.58 2.52
C ARG A 28 -3.58 4.60 3.20
N LEU A 29 -2.71 3.73 2.72
CA LEU A 29 -1.36 3.57 3.22
C LEU A 29 -0.38 4.47 2.44
N ARG A 30 0.31 5.37 3.13
CA ARG A 30 1.25 6.31 2.52
C ARG A 30 2.63 6.28 3.18
N GLY A 31 3.67 6.45 2.39
CA GLY A 31 5.04 6.52 2.89
C GLY A 31 6.05 6.82 1.79
N TYR A 32 7.31 6.94 2.20
CA TYR A 32 8.42 7.19 1.28
C TYR A 32 9.55 6.19 1.56
N PHE A 33 10.05 5.55 0.51
CA PHE A 33 11.24 4.72 0.57
C PHE A 33 12.33 5.27 -0.34
N PRO A 34 13.52 5.56 0.19
CA PRO A 34 14.66 5.88 -0.65
C PRO A 34 15.13 4.63 -1.38
N LEU A 35 15.20 4.70 -2.70
CA LEU A 35 15.87 3.71 -3.53
C LEU A 35 17.17 4.31 -4.06
N SER A 36 18.26 3.56 -3.90
CA SER A 36 19.58 3.92 -4.41
C SER A 36 20.06 2.83 -5.35
N CYS A 37 20.27 3.15 -6.62
CA CYS A 37 20.74 2.20 -7.63
C CYS A 37 21.60 2.90 -8.69
N THR A 38 22.36 2.14 -9.48
CA THR A 38 22.98 2.68 -10.70
C THR A 38 21.99 2.64 -11.86
N ALA A 39 22.38 3.16 -13.03
CA ALA A 39 21.56 3.12 -14.25
C ALA A 39 21.44 1.71 -14.89
N GLU A 40 22.07 0.69 -14.30
CA GLU A 40 22.00 -0.69 -14.78
C GLU A 40 20.71 -1.36 -14.31
N LYS A 41 20.02 -2.08 -15.22
CA LYS A 41 18.79 -2.85 -14.90
C LYS A 41 18.99 -3.79 -13.72
N SER A 42 20.12 -4.49 -13.66
CA SER A 42 20.49 -5.38 -12.55
C SER A 42 20.55 -4.68 -11.19
N SER A 43 21.11 -3.46 -11.15
CA SER A 43 21.19 -2.68 -9.91
C SER A 43 19.81 -2.20 -9.45
N TYR A 44 18.94 -1.86 -10.40
CA TYR A 44 17.55 -1.50 -10.11
C TYR A 44 16.74 -2.70 -9.58
N ASP A 45 16.86 -3.87 -10.23
CA ASP A 45 16.21 -5.11 -9.79
C ASP A 45 16.63 -5.49 -8.36
N GLU A 46 17.92 -5.38 -8.07
CA GLU A 46 18.47 -5.64 -6.73
C GLU A 46 17.93 -4.64 -5.69
N ALA A 47 17.88 -3.34 -6.02
CA ALA A 47 17.36 -2.32 -5.12
C ALA A 47 15.88 -2.56 -4.75
N ILE A 48 15.05 -2.95 -5.72
CA ILE A 48 13.64 -3.29 -5.49
C ILE A 48 13.50 -4.59 -4.68
N LEU A 49 14.30 -5.61 -4.99
CA LEU A 49 14.30 -6.86 -4.24
C LEU A 49 14.68 -6.62 -2.77
N ASN A 50 15.71 -5.81 -2.52
CA ASN A 50 16.14 -5.44 -1.17
C ASN A 50 15.05 -4.68 -0.40
N LEU A 51 14.34 -3.75 -1.07
CA LEU A 51 13.21 -3.05 -0.46
C LEU A 51 12.06 -4.02 -0.13
N ARG A 52 11.72 -4.93 -1.05
CA ARG A 52 10.70 -5.96 -0.84
C ARG A 52 11.05 -6.86 0.35
N ASN A 53 12.29 -7.36 0.39
CA ASN A 53 12.75 -8.21 1.49
C ASN A 53 12.68 -7.44 2.81
N SER A 54 13.16 -6.20 2.84
CA SER A 54 13.07 -5.35 4.03
C SER A 54 11.63 -5.08 4.47
N ALA A 55 10.66 -5.02 3.55
CA ALA A 55 9.25 -4.84 3.90
C ALA A 55 8.67 -6.09 4.57
N THR A 56 9.15 -7.28 4.20
CA THR A 56 8.65 -8.57 4.70
C THR A 56 9.30 -9.03 6.01
N THR A 57 10.47 -8.50 6.39
CA THR A 57 11.22 -8.91 7.58
C THR A 57 10.81 -8.16 8.85
N GLY A 58 9.52 -7.85 9.04
CA GLY A 58 9.05 -7.19 10.28
C GLY A 58 9.55 -5.76 10.55
N ASN A 59 10.33 -5.16 9.65
CA ASN A 59 10.99 -3.87 9.84
C ASN A 59 10.09 -2.65 9.57
N LEU A 60 8.82 -2.88 9.24
CA LEU A 60 7.85 -1.82 9.00
C LEU A 60 7.01 -1.58 10.25
N VAL A 61 6.64 -0.32 10.44
CA VAL A 61 5.72 0.13 11.47
C VAL A 61 4.64 0.93 10.80
N PHE A 62 3.38 0.66 11.13
CA PHE A 62 2.24 1.37 10.58
C PHE A 62 1.60 2.24 11.65
N ASN A 63 1.50 3.53 11.39
CA ASN A 63 0.89 4.49 12.30
C ASN A 63 -0.45 4.97 11.74
N ILE A 64 -1.43 5.21 12.61
CA ILE A 64 -2.70 5.83 12.26
C ILE A 64 -2.63 7.30 12.69
N PRO A 65 -2.40 8.29 11.80
CA PRO A 65 -1.94 9.63 12.23
C PRO A 65 -2.85 10.37 13.21
N LYS A 66 -4.17 10.11 13.16
CA LYS A 66 -5.15 10.74 14.05
C LYS A 66 -5.26 10.05 15.42
N LYS A 67 -4.55 8.95 15.63
CA LYS A 67 -4.57 8.15 16.87
C LYS A 67 -3.13 7.82 17.27
N PRO A 68 -2.78 7.77 18.55
CA PRO A 68 -1.44 7.37 18.97
C PRO A 68 -1.21 5.84 18.83
N ILE A 69 -1.71 5.23 17.75
CA ILE A 69 -1.73 3.79 17.51
C ILE A 69 -0.63 3.41 16.52
N TYR A 70 0.15 2.39 16.87
CA TYR A 70 1.21 1.84 16.03
C TYR A 70 1.08 0.32 15.92
N LEU A 71 1.12 -0.18 14.68
CA LEU A 71 1.15 -1.61 14.36
C LEU A 71 2.59 -2.01 14.09
N LEU A 72 3.04 -3.05 14.77
CA LEU A 72 4.41 -3.54 14.71
C LEU A 72 4.45 -4.90 14.01
N GLY A 73 5.63 -5.24 13.47
CA GLY A 73 5.89 -6.59 12.97
C GLY A 73 5.94 -7.63 14.07
N THR A 74 5.79 -8.89 13.67
CA THR A 74 5.72 -10.08 14.55
C THR A 74 6.98 -10.37 15.36
N GLU A 75 8.04 -9.59 15.19
CA GLU A 75 9.34 -9.78 15.84
C GLU A 75 9.43 -9.06 17.20
N THR A 76 8.42 -8.28 17.60
CA THR A 76 8.45 -7.55 18.87
C THR A 76 7.83 -8.33 20.02
N GLU A 77 8.43 -8.29 21.21
CA GLU A 77 7.90 -8.88 22.45
C GLU A 77 6.65 -8.12 23.00
N ILE A 78 6.16 -7.12 22.27
CA ILE A 78 5.02 -6.31 22.67
C ILE A 78 3.74 -7.12 22.47
N GLN A 79 2.94 -7.20 23.52
CA GLN A 79 1.65 -7.89 23.50
C GLN A 79 0.79 -7.41 22.33
N ASN A 80 0.37 -8.33 21.47
CA ASN A 80 -0.44 -8.09 20.26
C ASN A 80 0.20 -7.19 19.19
N ASN A 81 1.52 -6.96 19.23
CA ASN A 81 2.25 -6.12 18.26
C ASN A 81 1.61 -4.73 18.05
N LEU A 82 1.05 -4.17 19.12
CA LEU A 82 0.21 -2.98 19.07
C LEU A 82 0.60 -2.03 20.21
N ILE A 83 0.87 -0.78 19.85
CA ILE A 83 1.09 0.32 20.82
C ILE A 83 -0.10 1.27 20.73
N GLY A 84 -0.50 1.83 21.87
CA GLY A 84 -1.51 2.91 21.94
C GLY A 84 -2.95 2.44 22.16
N THR A 85 -3.18 1.14 22.26
CA THR A 85 -4.46 0.56 22.67
C THR A 85 -4.24 -0.82 23.29
N SER A 86 -5.15 -1.24 24.17
CA SER A 86 -5.15 -2.57 24.80
C SER A 86 -6.15 -3.51 24.14
N GLY A 87 -5.96 -4.83 24.33
CA GLY A 87 -6.89 -5.86 23.86
C GLY A 87 -6.65 -6.29 22.41
N ASN A 88 -7.69 -6.83 21.78
CA ASN A 88 -7.68 -7.33 20.39
C ASN A 88 -8.68 -6.54 19.53
N PRO A 89 -8.42 -5.25 19.24
CA PRO A 89 -9.34 -4.45 18.45
C PRO A 89 -9.47 -4.98 17.01
N SER A 90 -10.60 -4.65 16.40
CA SER A 90 -10.86 -4.81 14.97
C SER A 90 -10.52 -3.53 14.21
N VAL A 91 -10.43 -3.61 12.88
CA VAL A 91 -10.23 -2.42 12.04
C VAL A 91 -11.39 -1.42 12.22
N GLY A 92 -12.62 -1.89 12.45
CA GLY A 92 -13.78 -1.03 12.73
C GLY A 92 -13.59 -0.15 13.96
N ASP A 93 -12.97 -0.70 15.01
CA ASP A 93 -12.68 0.06 16.23
C ASP A 93 -11.68 1.20 15.97
N LEU A 94 -10.77 1.02 14.99
CA LEU A 94 -9.87 2.08 14.55
C LEU A 94 -10.59 3.18 13.77
N CYS A 95 -11.74 2.90 13.15
CA CYS A 95 -12.52 3.86 12.39
C CYS A 95 -13.40 4.74 13.27
N ASN A 96 -13.79 4.23 14.45
CA ASN A 96 -14.60 4.97 15.41
C ASN A 96 -13.80 6.15 15.94
N ASN A 97 -14.08 7.35 15.44
CA ASN A 97 -13.57 8.57 16.02
C ASN A 97 -14.15 8.66 17.43
N SER A 98 -13.30 8.67 18.45
CA SER A 98 -13.65 9.36 19.69
C SER A 98 -13.86 10.81 19.28
N SER A 99 -15.12 11.15 19.01
CA SER A 99 -15.60 12.51 18.98
C SER A 99 -15.32 13.12 20.34
N ASP A 100 -14.23 13.86 20.47
CA ASP A 100 -14.00 14.88 21.49
C ASP A 100 -12.76 15.67 21.04
N GLU A 101 -13.01 16.65 20.17
CA GLU A 101 -12.19 17.83 19.82
C GLU A 101 -12.35 18.15 18.33
N ASP A 102 -13.54 18.66 17.98
CA ASP A 102 -13.68 19.86 17.15
C ASP A 102 -15.17 20.25 17.12
N ASN A 103 -15.52 21.07 18.10
CA ASN A 103 -16.78 21.80 18.12
C ASN A 103 -16.81 22.80 16.96
N ASN A 104 -18.02 22.95 16.40
CA ASN A 104 -18.47 24.03 15.53
C ASN A 104 -17.95 24.04 14.08
N GLU A 105 -18.70 23.39 13.19
CA GLU A 105 -19.22 24.09 12.01
C GLU A 105 -20.45 23.39 11.41
N ARG A 106 -21.61 24.03 11.65
CA ARG A 106 -22.82 24.08 10.81
C ARG A 106 -23.06 22.87 9.90
N LYS A 107 -23.94 21.97 10.36
CA LYS A 107 -24.71 21.01 9.53
C LYS A 107 -25.40 21.74 8.38
N ARG A 108 -24.72 21.91 7.25
CA ARG A 108 -25.36 22.15 5.96
C ARG A 108 -25.95 20.81 5.52
N LYS A 109 -27.28 20.72 5.63
CA LYS A 109 -28.09 19.69 4.96
C LYS A 109 -27.90 19.84 3.46
N THR A 110 -26.90 19.16 2.89
CA THR A 110 -26.85 18.84 1.48
C THR A 110 -27.36 17.41 1.31
N ASN A 111 -28.47 17.27 0.59
CA ASN A 111 -28.99 16.01 0.09
C ASN A 111 -27.92 15.26 -0.71
N SER A 112 -27.36 14.19 -0.15
CA SER A 112 -26.92 13.00 -0.88
C SER A 112 -26.82 11.84 0.11
N TYR A 113 -27.71 10.87 0.00
CA TYR A 113 -27.68 9.61 0.75
C TYR A 113 -26.52 8.75 0.24
N ILE A 114 -25.30 9.02 0.71
CA ILE A 114 -24.19 8.08 0.78
C ILE A 114 -23.48 8.45 2.08
N GLU A 115 -23.51 7.58 3.10
CA GLU A 115 -22.65 7.77 4.26
C GLU A 115 -21.20 7.97 3.76
N PRO A 116 -20.46 8.96 4.28
CA PRO A 116 -19.15 9.30 3.73
C PRO A 116 -18.25 8.07 3.76
N LEU A 117 -17.78 7.67 2.58
CA LEU A 117 -16.83 6.59 2.36
C LEU A 117 -15.74 6.64 3.45
N CYS A 118 -15.71 5.64 4.32
CA CYS A 118 -14.76 5.62 5.43
C CYS A 118 -13.35 5.31 4.89
N ILE A 119 -12.44 6.29 5.00
CA ILE A 119 -11.02 6.13 4.66
C ILE A 119 -10.20 6.29 5.94
N LEU A 120 -9.51 5.22 6.33
CA LEU A 120 -8.52 5.21 7.39
C LEU A 120 -7.13 5.47 6.82
N ASP A 121 -6.57 6.63 7.14
CA ASP A 121 -5.20 6.98 6.77
C ASP A 121 -4.19 6.22 7.62
N VAL A 122 -3.17 5.66 6.97
CA VAL A 122 -2.07 4.96 7.62
C VAL A 122 -0.74 5.44 7.05
N THR A 123 0.22 5.74 7.92
CA THR A 123 1.58 6.14 7.55
C THR A 123 2.55 4.99 7.77
N ILE A 124 3.43 4.75 6.78
CA ILE A 124 4.48 3.75 6.85
C ILE A 124 5.74 4.37 7.45
N PHE A 125 6.30 3.70 8.45
CA PHE A 125 7.62 3.95 9.00
C PHE A 125 8.50 2.70 8.84
N ARG A 126 9.82 2.90 8.79
CA ARG A 126 10.81 1.84 8.76
C ARG A 126 11.64 1.91 10.04
N LYS A 127 11.82 0.78 10.72
CA LYS A 127 12.78 0.67 11.83
C LYS A 127 14.19 0.92 11.29
N VAL A 128 14.90 1.88 11.88
CA VAL A 128 16.28 2.22 11.53
C VAL A 128 17.27 1.58 12.51
N THR A 129 16.82 1.27 13.72
CA THR A 129 17.59 0.61 14.77
C THR A 129 17.28 -0.89 14.79
N LYS A 130 18.31 -1.72 14.91
CA LYS A 130 18.13 -3.13 15.31
C LYS A 130 17.84 -3.15 16.80
N GLU A 131 16.85 -3.93 17.23
CA GLU A 131 16.66 -4.21 18.65
C GLU A 131 17.90 -4.96 19.15
N PHE A 132 18.51 -4.45 20.23
CA PHE A 132 19.67 -5.05 20.85
C PHE A 132 19.22 -6.28 21.63
N ILE A 133 18.90 -7.36 20.91
CA ILE A 133 18.75 -8.67 21.52
C ILE A 133 20.14 -9.01 22.02
N GLY A 134 20.30 -9.20 23.33
CA GLY A 134 21.58 -9.44 24.01
C GLY A 134 22.26 -10.74 23.55
N SER A 135 22.67 -10.82 22.29
CA SER A 135 23.57 -11.83 21.78
C SER A 135 24.99 -11.43 22.18
N ASN A 136 25.73 -12.40 22.69
CA ASN A 136 27.17 -12.33 22.98
C ASN A 136 28.03 -12.16 21.71
N ASP A 137 27.50 -11.55 20.66
CA ASP A 137 28.28 -11.20 19.48
C ASP A 137 29.19 -10.04 19.86
N LYS A 138 30.48 -10.35 19.97
CA LYS A 138 31.51 -9.34 20.24
C LYS A 138 31.32 -8.21 19.24
N GLU A 139 30.90 -7.05 19.73
CA GLU A 139 30.78 -5.83 18.95
C GLU A 139 32.17 -5.45 18.44
N HIS A 140 32.48 -5.86 17.22
CA HIS A 140 33.63 -5.36 16.51
C HIS A 140 33.31 -3.94 16.04
N ALA A 141 34.29 -3.05 16.15
CA ALA A 141 34.18 -1.73 15.55
C ALA A 141 33.87 -1.88 14.05
N PRO A 142 32.93 -1.08 13.50
CA PRO A 142 32.55 -1.19 12.09
C PRO A 142 33.77 -0.93 11.19
N ILE A 143 34.11 -1.90 10.35
CA ILE A 143 35.18 -1.73 9.36
C ILE A 143 34.60 -0.94 8.19
N CYS A 144 35.05 0.30 8.02
CA CYS A 144 34.67 1.12 6.87
C CYS A 144 35.63 0.84 5.69
N ILE A 145 35.13 0.13 4.67
CA ILE A 145 35.90 -0.14 3.44
C ILE A 145 35.50 0.89 2.39
N VAL A 146 36.39 1.83 2.09
CA VAL A 146 36.16 2.85 1.06
C VAL A 146 36.58 2.29 -0.30
N THR A 147 35.61 2.00 -1.16
CA THR A 147 35.87 1.64 -2.56
C THR A 147 35.79 2.88 -3.45
N LYS A 148 36.94 3.36 -3.94
CA LYS A 148 37.02 4.49 -4.87
C LYS A 148 36.72 4.04 -6.31
N LYS A 149 35.45 3.90 -6.65
CA LYS A 149 34.98 3.73 -8.04
C LYS A 149 33.96 4.83 -8.34
N ARG A 150 34.14 5.58 -9.43
CA ARG A 150 33.09 6.47 -9.95
C ARG A 150 31.94 5.58 -10.43
N ARG A 151 30.78 5.73 -9.79
CA ARG A 151 29.53 5.11 -10.21
C ARG A 151 28.50 6.21 -10.29
N ASP A 152 27.78 6.26 -11.40
CA ASP A 152 26.61 7.11 -11.52
C ASP A 152 25.49 6.45 -10.72
N THR A 153 25.25 6.94 -9.51
CA THR A 153 24.18 6.49 -8.63
C THR A 153 23.00 7.43 -8.71
N ALA A 154 21.82 6.89 -8.98
CA ALA A 154 20.55 7.59 -8.89
C ALA A 154 19.94 7.39 -7.49
N TYR A 155 19.39 8.47 -6.95
CA TYR A 155 18.55 8.45 -5.76
C TYR A 155 17.10 8.68 -6.18
N ILE A 156 16.25 7.69 -5.92
CA ILE A 156 14.86 7.66 -6.35
C ILE A 156 13.99 7.72 -5.08
N PRO A 157 13.29 8.85 -4.83
CA PRO A 157 12.34 8.94 -3.73
C PRO A 157 11.05 8.21 -4.11
N LEU A 158 10.94 6.92 -3.79
CA LEU A 158 9.75 6.13 -4.08
C LEU A 158 8.63 6.50 -3.12
N LYS A 159 7.60 7.18 -3.64
CA LYS A 159 6.36 7.46 -2.93
C LYS A 159 5.44 6.24 -2.98
N ILE A 160 5.14 5.65 -1.83
CA ILE A 160 4.14 4.60 -1.69
C ILE A 160 2.80 5.26 -1.38
N ASP A 161 1.79 4.94 -2.18
CA ASP A 161 0.38 5.28 -1.94
C ASP A 161 -0.45 4.06 -2.36
N VAL A 162 -1.04 3.39 -1.39
CA VAL A 162 -1.78 2.14 -1.59
C VAL A 162 -3.16 2.27 -0.96
N LEU A 163 -4.18 1.95 -1.75
CA LEU A 163 -5.55 1.83 -1.27
C LEU A 163 -5.93 0.36 -1.18
N SER A 164 -6.34 -0.07 0.01
CA SER A 164 -6.82 -1.43 0.28
C SER A 164 -8.21 -1.38 0.88
N LEU A 165 -9.15 -2.15 0.32
CA LEU A 165 -10.50 -2.31 0.85
C LEU A 165 -10.53 -3.50 1.81
N ILE A 166 -10.88 -3.29 3.08
CA ILE A 166 -10.75 -4.28 4.15
C ILE A 166 -12.04 -4.35 4.96
N SER A 167 -12.40 -5.55 5.44
CA SER A 167 -13.52 -5.72 6.37
C SER A 167 -13.22 -5.10 7.73
N LYS A 168 -14.18 -4.35 8.27
CA LYS A 168 -14.10 -3.75 9.61
C LYS A 168 -13.92 -4.80 10.71
N GLN A 169 -14.36 -6.04 10.51
CA GLN A 169 -14.19 -7.15 11.46
C GLN A 169 -12.77 -7.76 11.45
N THR A 170 -11.90 -7.32 10.54
CA THR A 170 -10.52 -7.80 10.46
C THR A 170 -9.77 -7.46 11.75
N SER A 171 -9.03 -8.41 12.32
CA SER A 171 -8.19 -8.16 13.49
C SER A 171 -6.94 -7.34 13.12
N ILE A 172 -6.42 -6.58 14.08
CA ILE A 172 -5.20 -5.77 13.86
C ILE A 172 -3.99 -6.60 13.41
N ASN A 173 -3.79 -7.79 13.97
CA ASN A 173 -2.70 -8.68 13.56
C ASN A 173 -2.80 -9.06 12.07
N ARG A 174 -4.02 -9.31 11.59
CA ARG A 174 -4.26 -9.59 10.17
C ARG A 174 -4.11 -8.33 9.32
N LEU A 175 -4.50 -7.17 9.84
CA LEU A 175 -4.30 -5.88 9.17
C LEU A 175 -2.81 -5.63 8.87
N TYR A 176 -1.91 -5.85 9.84
CA TYR A 176 -0.46 -5.67 9.61
C TYR A 176 0.02 -6.47 8.38
N ASN A 177 -0.32 -7.76 8.32
CA ASN A 177 0.07 -8.63 7.20
C ASN A 177 -0.54 -8.17 5.88
N ILE A 178 -1.81 -7.73 5.88
CA ILE A 178 -2.46 -7.19 4.69
C ILE A 178 -1.73 -5.93 4.19
N LEU A 179 -1.28 -5.04 5.08
CA LEU A 179 -0.54 -3.83 4.70
C LEU A 179 0.82 -4.18 4.09
N VAL A 180 1.57 -5.11 4.70
CA VAL A 180 2.83 -5.62 4.13
C VAL A 180 2.60 -6.21 2.74
N GLU A 181 1.61 -7.09 2.57
CA GLU A 181 1.27 -7.66 1.27
C GLU A 181 0.87 -6.59 0.25
N SER A 182 0.13 -5.56 0.69
CA SER A 182 -0.31 -4.45 -0.16
C SER A 182 0.89 -3.65 -0.67
N ILE A 183 1.89 -3.39 0.18
CA ILE A 183 3.17 -2.77 -0.23
C ILE A 183 3.89 -3.68 -1.23
N VAL A 184 4.04 -4.98 -0.94
CA VAL A 184 4.77 -5.90 -1.82
C VAL A 184 4.13 -5.98 -3.22
N LYS A 185 2.79 -6.06 -3.29
CA LYS A 185 2.04 -6.02 -4.56
C LYS A 185 2.24 -4.68 -5.28
N ASN A 186 2.19 -3.58 -4.54
CA ASN A 186 2.41 -2.24 -5.08
C ASN A 186 3.84 -2.06 -5.63
N LEU A 187 4.87 -2.53 -4.91
CA LEU A 187 6.26 -2.55 -5.37
C LEU A 187 6.45 -3.40 -6.62
N LYS A 188 5.77 -4.54 -6.73
CA LYS A 188 5.79 -5.37 -7.94
C LYS A 188 5.19 -4.62 -9.13
N ALA A 189 4.05 -3.95 -8.95
CA ALA A 189 3.41 -3.17 -10.01
C ALA A 189 4.27 -1.96 -10.44
N PHE A 190 4.88 -1.26 -9.48
CA PHE A 190 5.87 -0.22 -9.73
C PHE A 190 7.03 -0.73 -10.58
N HIS A 191 7.60 -1.87 -10.17
CA HIS A 191 8.74 -2.48 -10.84
C HIS A 191 8.43 -2.87 -12.30
N LEU A 192 7.30 -3.56 -12.53
CA LEU A 192 6.86 -3.94 -13.88
C LEU A 192 6.64 -2.71 -14.78
N THR A 193 6.05 -1.65 -14.23
CA THR A 193 5.82 -0.40 -14.97
C THR A 193 7.15 0.22 -15.38
N VAL A 194 8.12 0.28 -14.48
CA VAL A 194 9.45 0.83 -14.78
C VAL A 194 10.17 -0.02 -15.83
N LEU A 195 10.12 -1.35 -15.73
CA LEU A 195 10.75 -2.24 -16.70
C LEU A 195 10.13 -2.11 -18.10
N GLN A 196 8.80 -2.06 -18.18
CA GLN A 196 8.10 -1.86 -19.45
C GLN A 196 8.52 -0.54 -20.11
N ASN A 197 8.58 0.55 -19.34
CA ASN A 197 9.02 1.84 -19.86
C ASN A 197 10.49 1.84 -20.29
N LEU A 198 11.35 1.14 -19.55
CA LEU A 198 12.76 1.00 -19.90
C LEU A 198 12.92 0.21 -21.21
N GLU A 199 12.15 -0.85 -21.42
CA GLU A 199 12.15 -1.64 -22.67
C GLU A 199 11.63 -0.84 -23.87
N GLU A 200 10.60 -0.02 -23.68
CA GLU A 200 10.03 0.81 -24.75
C GLU A 200 10.87 2.05 -25.11
N THR A 201 11.51 2.68 -24.11
CA THR A 201 12.13 4.02 -24.29
C THR A 201 13.64 4.05 -24.09
N ASN A 202 14.22 2.98 -23.56
CA ASN A 202 15.60 2.90 -23.10
C ASN A 202 15.97 4.02 -22.09
N LYS A 203 14.97 4.54 -21.37
CA LYS A 203 15.12 5.57 -20.33
C LYS A 203 14.42 5.15 -19.06
N LEU A 204 15.03 5.44 -17.93
CA LEU A 204 14.40 5.28 -16.63
C LEU A 204 13.38 6.39 -16.41
N ILE A 205 12.10 6.05 -16.54
CA ILE A 205 10.97 6.95 -16.25
C ILE A 205 10.31 6.48 -14.97
N LEU A 206 10.25 7.36 -13.97
CA LEU A 206 9.58 7.07 -12.70
C LEU A 206 8.07 7.19 -12.88
N PRO A 207 7.30 6.15 -12.52
CA PRO A 207 5.85 6.22 -12.57
C PRO A 207 5.26 6.86 -11.30
N GLU A 208 4.00 7.25 -11.40
CA GLU A 208 3.17 7.70 -10.31
C GLU A 208 1.90 6.86 -10.21
N VAL A 209 1.49 6.55 -8.99
CA VAL A 209 0.27 5.79 -8.73
C VAL A 209 -0.95 6.70 -8.80
N HIS A 210 -1.97 6.21 -9.50
CA HIS A 210 -3.25 6.87 -9.65
C HIS A 210 -4.35 5.91 -9.20
N HIS A 211 -5.35 6.46 -8.50
CA HIS A 211 -6.50 5.72 -8.00
C HIS A 211 -7.74 6.16 -8.75
N PHE A 212 -8.32 5.25 -9.53
CA PHE A 212 -9.54 5.47 -10.30
C PHE A 212 -10.71 4.80 -9.60
N TYR A 213 -11.91 5.36 -9.70
CA TYR A 213 -13.14 4.76 -9.17
C TYR A 213 -14.12 4.47 -10.32
N PRO A 214 -13.98 3.32 -11.01
CA PRO A 214 -15.00 2.84 -11.95
C PRO A 214 -16.30 2.52 -11.22
N LYS A 215 -17.41 3.06 -11.71
CA LYS A 215 -18.74 2.86 -11.08
C LYS A 215 -19.16 1.40 -11.11
N GLU A 216 -18.75 0.70 -12.16
CA GLU A 216 -19.03 -0.69 -12.46
C GLU A 216 -18.32 -1.63 -11.48
N CYS A 217 -17.18 -1.22 -10.92
CA CYS A 217 -16.44 -2.00 -9.94
C CYS A 217 -16.87 -1.73 -8.50
N GLY A 218 -17.49 -0.58 -8.22
CA GLY A 218 -17.86 -0.16 -6.86
C GLY A 218 -16.67 0.07 -5.91
N HIS A 219 -15.43 -0.01 -6.41
CA HIS A 219 -14.20 0.18 -5.63
C HIS A 219 -13.07 0.86 -6.41
N PHE A 220 -12.10 1.39 -5.67
CA PHE A 220 -10.90 1.97 -6.29
C PHE A 220 -10.03 0.93 -6.99
N ILE A 221 -9.46 1.30 -8.13
CA ILE A 221 -8.43 0.57 -8.86
C ILE A 221 -7.18 1.45 -8.91
N SER A 222 -6.04 0.88 -8.54
CA SER A 222 -4.76 1.60 -8.44
C SER A 222 -3.81 1.18 -9.56
N ILE A 223 -3.27 2.14 -10.30
CA ILE A 223 -2.43 1.90 -11.47
C ILE A 223 -1.20 2.79 -11.39
N TRP A 224 -0.02 2.22 -11.66
CA TRP A 224 1.21 2.97 -11.86
C TRP A 224 1.28 3.44 -13.32
N MET A 225 1.45 4.74 -13.53
CA MET A 225 1.56 5.33 -14.86
C MET A 225 2.88 6.11 -14.98
N PRO A 226 3.62 6.00 -16.09
CA PRO A 226 4.87 6.73 -16.26
C PRO A 226 4.62 8.25 -16.28
N GLN A 227 5.46 9.01 -15.56
CA GLN A 227 5.36 10.46 -15.54
C GLN A 227 5.95 11.09 -16.81
N ASN A 228 5.44 12.28 -17.17
CA ASN A 228 5.95 13.10 -18.27
C ASN A 228 5.97 12.40 -19.64
N VAL A 229 5.04 11.47 -19.85
CA VAL A 229 4.84 10.80 -21.14
C VAL A 229 3.65 11.44 -21.87
N ASP A 230 3.74 11.53 -23.19
CA ASP A 230 2.62 11.97 -24.03
C ASP A 230 1.37 11.09 -23.82
N GLN A 231 0.22 11.74 -23.65
CA GLN A 231 -1.10 11.15 -23.50
C GLN A 231 -1.42 10.14 -24.61
N SER A 232 -0.94 10.39 -25.82
CA SER A 232 -1.12 9.50 -26.98
C SER A 232 -0.53 8.11 -26.73
N ARG A 233 0.62 8.02 -26.04
CA ARG A 233 1.29 6.75 -25.71
C ARG A 233 0.56 5.94 -24.65
N LEU A 234 -0.24 6.60 -23.82
CA LEU A 234 -1.05 5.95 -22.79
C LEU A 234 -2.39 5.43 -23.33
N GLU A 235 -2.77 5.74 -24.58
CA GLU A 235 -4.07 5.34 -25.14
C GLU A 235 -4.24 3.82 -25.23
N SER A 236 -3.22 3.11 -25.71
CA SER A 236 -3.25 1.65 -25.82
C SER A 236 -3.40 0.98 -24.44
N SER A 237 -2.65 1.48 -23.46
CA SER A 237 -2.73 1.01 -22.07
C SER A 237 -4.10 1.29 -21.46
N ARG A 238 -4.64 2.51 -21.63
CA ARG A 238 -6.00 2.86 -21.20
C ARG A 238 -7.05 1.99 -21.86
N ARG A 239 -6.94 1.72 -23.17
CA ARG A 239 -7.88 0.87 -23.89
C ARG A 239 -7.85 -0.57 -23.35
N SER A 240 -6.66 -1.11 -23.14
CA SER A 240 -6.49 -2.45 -22.54
C SER A 240 -7.09 -2.53 -21.13
N LEU A 241 -6.91 -1.49 -20.31
CA LEU A 241 -7.54 -1.40 -18.99
C LEU A 241 -9.07 -1.31 -19.11
N HIS A 242 -9.59 -0.51 -20.04
CA HIS A 242 -11.02 -0.44 -20.30
C HIS A 242 -11.59 -1.80 -20.75
N GLU A 243 -10.91 -2.51 -21.63
CA GLU A 243 -11.29 -3.87 -22.05
C GLU A 243 -11.32 -4.84 -20.86
N GLN A 244 -10.31 -4.79 -19.99
CA GLN A 244 -10.23 -5.67 -18.81
C GLN A 244 -11.31 -5.41 -17.77
N PHE A 245 -11.74 -4.16 -17.58
CA PHE A 245 -12.64 -3.76 -16.49
C PHE A 245 -14.07 -3.44 -16.94
N TYR A 246 -14.34 -3.20 -18.22
CA TYR A 246 -15.65 -2.72 -18.71
C TYR A 246 -16.27 -3.58 -19.83
N TYR A 247 -15.51 -4.44 -20.51
CA TYR A 247 -16.04 -5.33 -21.54
C TYR A 247 -16.04 -6.79 -21.06
N GLN A 248 -17.12 -7.19 -20.39
CA GLN A 248 -17.51 -8.60 -20.23
C GLN A 248 -18.94 -8.82 -20.71
#